data_AF-A0A2N6EKQ1-F1
#
_entry.id   AF-A0A2N6EKQ1-F1
#
_cell.length_a   1.000
_cell.length_b   1.000
_cell.length_c   1.000
_cell.angle_alpha   90.00
_cell.angle_beta   90.00
_cell.angle_gamma   90.00
#
_symmetry.space_group_name_H-M   'P 1'
#
loop_
_entity.id
_entity.type
_entity.pdbx_description
1 polymer ?
#
loop_
_entity_poly.entity_id
_entity_poly.type
_entity_poly.pdbx_seq_one_letter_code
_entity_poly.pdbx_strand_id
1 'polypeptide(L)'
;LGMLENDPTLARPVCNGSSLLRVQVAYGVLHEQVRCPADLLRRRTPLALAPGRGLDELDAVSEQMARMLAADGQVRLSWQDDYRRQTEINNDIENSNK
;
A
#
# COMPACT_ATOMS: atom_id res chain seq x y z
N LEU A 1 7.30 8.16 -19.24
CA LEU A 1 6.92 7.35 -18.04
C LEU A 1 6.64 5.94 -18.55
N GLY A 2 7.66 5.09 -18.67
CA GLY A 2 7.57 3.85 -19.46
C GLY A 2 6.44 2.90 -19.05
N MET A 3 6.12 2.80 -17.75
CA MET A 3 4.98 1.98 -17.29
C MET A 3 3.62 2.59 -17.63
N LEU A 4 3.48 3.92 -17.60
CA LEU A 4 2.21 4.59 -17.96
C LEU A 4 1.95 4.57 -19.46
N GLU A 5 3.01 4.54 -20.27
CA GLU A 5 2.91 4.37 -21.72
C GLU A 5 2.37 2.97 -22.06
N ASN A 6 2.81 1.94 -21.32
CA ASN A 6 2.37 0.56 -21.49
C ASN A 6 0.99 0.28 -20.87
N ASP A 7 0.70 0.87 -19.71
CA ASP A 7 -0.59 0.78 -19.04
C ASP A 7 -1.03 2.17 -18.52
N PRO A 8 -1.81 2.91 -19.31
CA PRO A 8 -2.34 4.22 -18.92
C PRO A 8 -3.26 4.16 -17.69
N THR A 9 -3.83 3.00 -17.36
CA THR A 9 -4.71 2.88 -16.20
C THR A 9 -3.97 3.07 -14.88
N LEU A 10 -2.64 2.90 -14.88
CA LEU A 10 -1.78 3.15 -13.73
C LEU A 10 -1.72 4.64 -13.31
N ALA A 11 -2.17 5.56 -14.17
CA ALA A 11 -2.32 6.98 -13.82
C ALA A 11 -3.57 7.27 -12.98
N ARG A 12 -4.50 6.30 -12.84
CA ARG A 12 -5.70 6.47 -12.01
C ARG A 12 -5.32 6.40 -10.53
N PRO A 13 -5.89 7.27 -9.68
CA PRO A 13 -5.68 7.16 -8.24
C PRO A 13 -6.13 5.78 -7.71
N VAL A 14 -5.53 5.31 -6.61
CA VAL A 14 -6.04 4.13 -5.89
C VAL A 14 -7.24 4.50 -5.01
N CYS A 15 -7.22 5.72 -4.45
CA CYS A 15 -8.31 6.38 -3.73
C CYS A 15 -8.13 7.90 -3.85
N ASN A 16 -9.14 8.68 -3.42
CA ASN A 16 -9.06 10.14 -3.43
C ASN A 16 -7.84 10.63 -2.63
N GLY A 17 -7.04 11.52 -3.20
CA GLY A 17 -5.81 12.02 -2.57
C GLY A 17 -4.54 11.23 -2.88
N SER A 18 -4.63 10.02 -3.43
CA SER A 18 -3.49 9.14 -3.72
C SER A 18 -3.28 8.91 -5.23
N SER A 19 -2.89 9.99 -5.93
CA SER A 19 -2.79 10.04 -7.40
C SER A 19 -1.66 9.21 -8.01
N LEU A 20 -0.51 9.10 -7.32
CA LEU A 20 0.66 8.36 -7.84
C LEU A 20 0.77 6.93 -7.31
N LEU A 21 -0.06 6.55 -6.33
CA LEU A 21 0.16 5.32 -5.60
C LEU A 21 -0.05 4.06 -6.47
N ARG A 22 -0.94 4.12 -7.46
CA ARG A 22 -1.22 2.97 -8.34
C ARG A 22 0.01 2.55 -9.15
N VAL A 23 0.70 3.51 -9.77
CA VAL A 23 1.94 3.22 -10.51
C VAL A 23 3.08 2.81 -9.56
N GLN A 24 3.13 3.38 -8.34
CA GLN A 24 4.11 2.99 -7.31
C GLN A 24 3.91 1.54 -6.84
N VAL A 25 2.66 1.09 -6.64
CA VAL A 25 2.35 -0.32 -6.33
C VAL A 25 2.88 -1.22 -7.46
N ALA A 26 2.57 -0.86 -8.71
CA ALA A 26 2.97 -1.66 -9.85
C ALA A 26 4.49 -1.76 -9.97
N TYR A 27 5.18 -0.63 -9.82
CA TYR A 27 6.64 -0.57 -9.85
C TYR A 27 7.24 -1.37 -8.69
N GLY A 28 6.71 -1.21 -7.47
CA GLY A 28 7.19 -1.92 -6.29
C GLY A 28 7.11 -3.44 -6.45
N VAL A 29 5.99 -3.95 -6.98
CA VAL A 29 5.81 -5.40 -7.19
C VAL A 29 6.74 -5.93 -8.28
N LEU A 30 6.86 -5.23 -9.41
CA LEU A 30 7.60 -5.71 -10.58
C LEU A 30 9.12 -5.52 -10.47
N HIS A 31 9.57 -4.50 -9.73
CA HIS A 31 10.97 -4.09 -9.73
C HIS A 31 11.62 -4.04 -8.34
N GLU A 32 10.85 -3.88 -7.26
CA GLU A 32 11.40 -3.69 -5.91
C GLU A 32 11.09 -4.85 -4.94
N GLN A 33 10.54 -5.96 -5.45
CA GLN A 33 10.17 -7.12 -4.65
C GLN A 33 9.22 -6.78 -3.49
N VAL A 34 8.29 -5.85 -3.70
CA VAL A 34 7.19 -5.60 -2.75
C VAL A 34 6.28 -6.82 -2.73
N ARG A 35 6.14 -7.48 -1.57
CA ARG A 35 5.37 -8.73 -1.42
C ARG A 35 4.18 -8.62 -0.49
N CYS A 36 4.07 -7.53 0.26
CA CYS A 36 2.89 -7.19 1.06
C CYS A 36 2.67 -5.66 1.11
N PRO A 37 1.48 -5.18 1.45
CA PRO A 37 1.19 -3.75 1.57
C PRO A 37 2.13 -3.01 2.53
N ALA A 38 2.60 -3.67 3.59
CA ALA A 38 3.54 -3.09 4.55
C ALA A 38 4.88 -2.71 3.92
N ASP A 39 5.37 -3.46 2.92
CA ASP A 39 6.61 -3.12 2.22
C ASP A 39 6.47 -1.78 1.49
N LEU A 40 5.32 -1.54 0.88
CA LEU A 40 5.07 -0.32 0.13
C LEU A 40 4.72 0.85 1.07
N LEU A 41 3.63 0.72 1.82
CA LEU A 41 3.04 1.80 2.60
C LEU A 41 3.94 2.27 3.76
N ARG A 42 4.80 1.38 4.31
CA ARG A 42 5.75 1.75 5.38
C ARG A 42 7.13 2.11 4.90
N ARG A 43 7.64 1.49 3.82
CA ARG A 43 9.08 1.56 3.48
C ARG A 43 9.38 2.20 2.13
N ARG A 44 8.37 2.46 1.29
CA ARG A 44 8.55 2.96 -0.09
C ARG A 44 7.74 4.20 -0.41
N THR A 45 6.87 4.62 0.50
CA THR A 45 6.09 5.86 0.38
C THR A 45 6.17 6.66 1.68
N PRO A 46 5.92 7.98 1.64
CA PRO A 46 5.86 8.79 2.85
C PRO A 46 4.56 8.56 3.66
N LEU A 47 3.66 7.67 3.22
CA LEU A 47 2.33 7.53 3.80
C LEU A 47 2.36 7.09 5.26
N ALA A 48 3.31 6.27 5.69
CA ALA A 48 3.44 5.88 7.10
C ALA A 48 3.76 7.06 8.05
N LEU A 49 4.23 8.18 7.52
CA LEU A 49 4.49 9.42 8.27
C LEU A 49 3.34 10.43 8.15
N ALA A 50 2.40 10.21 7.24
CA ALA A 50 1.24 11.08 7.03
C ALA A 50 0.10 10.74 8.01
N PRO A 51 -0.84 11.66 8.27
CA PRO A 51 -2.08 11.35 8.96
C PRO A 51 -2.80 10.15 8.32
N GLY A 52 -3.38 9.27 9.13
CA GLY A 52 -4.01 8.04 8.65
C GLY A 52 -3.03 6.91 8.27
N ARG A 53 -1.72 7.20 8.15
CA ARG A 53 -0.64 6.22 7.95
C ARG A 53 -0.88 5.23 6.81
N GLY A 54 -1.52 5.66 5.73
CA GLY A 54 -1.82 4.80 4.59
C GLY A 54 -3.02 3.85 4.77
N LEU A 55 -3.80 3.99 5.86
CA LEU A 55 -4.96 3.13 6.12
C LEU A 55 -6.11 3.35 5.13
N ASP A 56 -6.26 4.55 4.59
CA ASP A 56 -7.28 4.86 3.58
C ASP A 56 -6.94 4.23 2.22
N GLU A 57 -5.65 4.05 1.95
CA GLU A 57 -5.12 3.43 0.74
C GLU A 57 -5.07 1.89 0.82
N LEU A 58 -5.04 1.34 2.03
CA LEU A 58 -4.72 -0.05 2.31
C LEU A 58 -5.57 -1.03 1.48
N ASP A 59 -6.87 -0.80 1.41
CA ASP A 59 -7.77 -1.73 0.73
C ASP A 59 -7.51 -1.75 -0.78
N ALA A 60 -7.37 -0.58 -1.39
CA ALA A 60 -7.10 -0.45 -2.82
C ALA A 60 -5.70 -0.95 -3.21
N VAL A 61 -4.69 -0.71 -2.36
CA VAL A 61 -3.33 -1.23 -2.54
C VAL A 61 -3.32 -2.75 -2.45
N SER A 62 -3.94 -3.32 -1.41
CA SER A 62 -4.00 -4.77 -1.21
C SER A 62 -4.71 -5.47 -2.36
N GLU A 63 -5.79 -4.88 -2.86
CA GLU A 63 -6.55 -5.38 -4.00
C GLU A 63 -5.73 -5.34 -5.31
N GLN A 64 -4.98 -4.26 -5.55
CA GLN A 64 -4.07 -4.21 -6.70
C GLN A 64 -2.94 -5.24 -6.58
N MET A 65 -2.30 -5.34 -5.41
CA MET A 65 -1.23 -6.30 -5.16
C MET A 65 -1.70 -7.74 -5.30
N ALA A 66 -2.90 -8.07 -4.80
CA ALA A 66 -3.46 -9.41 -4.91
C ALA A 66 -3.61 -9.85 -6.36
N ARG A 67 -4.12 -8.98 -7.23
CA ARG A 67 -4.19 -9.25 -8.68
C ARG A 67 -2.82 -9.47 -9.31
N MET A 68 -1.83 -8.64 -8.96
CA MET A 68 -0.49 -8.71 -9.55
C MET A 68 0.30 -9.93 -9.08
N LEU A 69 0.10 -10.35 -7.83
CA LEU A 69 0.81 -11.47 -7.20
C LEU A 69 0.03 -12.79 -7.29
N ALA A 70 -1.14 -12.80 -7.96
CA ALA A 70 -2.08 -13.91 -7.99
C ALA A 70 -2.41 -14.45 -6.59
N ALA A 71 -2.54 -13.54 -5.61
CA ALA A 71 -2.92 -13.89 -4.24
C ALA A 71 -4.43 -14.03 -4.13
N ASP A 72 -4.87 -14.99 -3.31
CA ASP A 72 -6.29 -15.18 -3.03
C ASP A 72 -6.85 -14.15 -2.03
N GLY A 73 -8.16 -14.23 -1.81
CA GLY A 73 -8.85 -13.35 -0.87
C GLY A 73 -8.39 -13.51 0.57
N GLN A 74 -7.95 -14.70 1.00
CA GLN A 74 -7.50 -14.93 2.37
C GLN A 74 -6.14 -14.27 2.62
N VAL A 75 -5.21 -14.40 1.68
CA VAL A 75 -3.92 -13.70 1.72
C VAL A 75 -4.13 -12.19 1.72
N ARG A 76 -5.02 -11.69 0.86
CA ARG A 76 -5.35 -10.26 0.83
C ARG A 76 -5.90 -9.75 2.15
N LEU A 77 -6.82 -10.48 2.79
CA LEU A 77 -7.37 -10.11 4.10
C LEU A 77 -6.31 -10.15 5.20
N SER A 78 -5.48 -11.20 5.23
CA SER A 78 -4.36 -11.32 6.18
C SER A 78 -3.41 -10.13 6.09
N TRP A 79 -3.09 -9.66 4.88
CA TRP A 79 -2.27 -8.47 4.70
C TRP A 79 -2.90 -7.20 5.29
N GLN A 80 -4.21 -7.03 5.11
CA GLN A 80 -4.94 -5.89 5.64
C GLN A 80 -4.94 -5.92 7.18
N ASP A 81 -5.25 -7.07 7.76
CA ASP A 81 -5.29 -7.25 9.21
C ASP A 81 -3.93 -7.02 9.87
N ASP A 82 -2.86 -7.59 9.28
CA ASP A 82 -1.50 -7.40 9.79
C ASP A 82 -1.06 -5.94 9.71
N TYR A 83 -1.42 -5.23 8.64
CA TYR A 83 -1.10 -3.81 8.51
C TYR A 83 -1.84 -2.96 9.56
N ARG A 84 -3.14 -3.21 9.76
CA ARG A 84 -3.96 -2.51 10.77
C ARG A 84 -3.39 -2.71 12.17
N ARG A 85 -3.13 -3.97 12.55
CA ARG A 85 -2.53 -4.33 13.86
C ARG A 85 -1.21 -3.62 14.11
N GLN A 86 -0.33 -3.60 13.10
CA GLN A 86 0.97 -2.91 13.23
C GLN A 86 0.84 -1.40 13.36
N THR A 87 -0.18 -0.81 12.72
CA THR A 87 -0.42 0.63 12.74
C THR A 87 -0.99 1.07 14.09
N GLU A 88 -1.88 0.27 14.68
CA GLU A 88 -2.41 0.46 16.03
C GLU A 88 -1.30 0.43 17.09
N ILE A 89 -0.44 -0.60 17.06
CA ILE A 89 0.70 -0.72 18.01
C ILE A 89 1.59 0.53 17.96
N ASN A 90 1.88 1.06 16.78
CA ASN A 90 2.72 2.26 16.65
C ASN A 90 2.03 3.50 17.25
N ASN A 91 0.71 3.63 17.12
CA ASN A 91 -0.03 4.74 17.71
C ASN A 91 0.00 4.67 19.25
N ASP A 92 -0.13 3.49 19.83
CA ASP A 92 -0.10 3.31 21.28
C ASP A 92 1.27 3.66 21.87
N ILE A 93 2.35 3.28 21.18
CA ILE A 93 3.72 3.64 21.58
C ILE A 93 3.93 5.16 21.49
N GLU A 94 3.48 5.81 20.41
CA GLU A 94 3.62 7.27 20.27
C GLU A 94 2.79 8.04 21.29
N ASN A 95 1.60 7.55 21.64
CA ASN A 95 0.74 8.18 22.65
C ASN A 95 1.25 7.95 24.08
N SER A 96 1.92 6.82 24.36
CA SER A 96 2.49 6.52 25.68
C SER A 96 3.79 7.29 25.97
N ASN A 97 4.42 7.86 24.95
CA ASN A 97 5.66 8.64 25.06
C ASN A 97 5.44 10.17 25.08
N LYS A 98 4.18 10.63 25.07
CA LYS A 98 3.78 12.04 25.23
C LYS A 98 3.37 12.32 26.66
#